data_AF-A0A7V3FI25-F1
#
_entry.id   AF-A0A7V3FI25-F1
#
_cell.length_a   1.000
_cell.length_b   1.000
_cell.length_c   1.000
_cell.angle_alpha   90.00
_cell.angle_beta   90.00
_cell.angle_gamma   90.00
#
_symmetry.space_group_name_H-M   'P 1'
#
loop_
_entity.id
_entity.type
_entity.pdbx_description
1 polymer ?
#
loop_
_entity_poly.entity_id
_entity_poly.type
_entity_poly.pdbx_seq_one_letter_code
_entity_poly.pdbx_strand_id
1 'polypeptide(L)'
;MPQRKKRGCGVGKTRRGKGTKWMVVVDGAGLPLGDYLHSASPAQVRLAEATLATIRVGRRHHPGRPRQKPERVIADGGYDSDPLRFRLRRRGSELICPHKKNRVRPPTQDGRALRRYKRRWIVERTIGWLGNSRRLVMRYDRSLTIYRGFFHIACFMIVLRRVLQ
;
A
#
# COMPACT_ATOMS: atom_id res chain seq x y z
N MET A 1 3.16 23.07 23.44
CA MET A 1 4.16 22.10 22.95
C MET A 1 4.70 22.54 21.57
N PRO A 2 5.98 22.91 21.43
CA PRO A 2 6.52 23.42 20.16
C PRO A 2 6.52 22.33 19.08
N GLN A 3 6.04 22.66 17.88
CA GLN A 3 5.97 21.71 16.77
C GLN A 3 7.39 21.33 16.29
N ARG A 4 7.83 20.09 16.57
CA ARG A 4 9.09 19.53 16.02
C ARG A 4 9.19 19.72 14.49
N LYS A 5 10.18 20.48 14.00
CA LYS A 5 10.42 20.76 12.57
C LYS A 5 10.55 19.47 11.72
N LYS A 6 10.00 19.45 10.50
CA LYS A 6 10.16 18.35 9.52
C LYS A 6 11.63 18.28 9.09
N ARG A 7 12.24 17.08 9.03
CA ARG A 7 13.69 16.88 8.76
C ARG A 7 13.98 16.47 7.30
N GLY A 8 13.23 17.03 6.35
CA GLY A 8 13.38 16.72 4.92
C GLY A 8 12.05 16.39 4.21
N CYS A 9 12.09 16.33 2.88
CA CYS A 9 10.92 16.05 2.04
C CYS A 9 10.35 14.65 2.31
N GLY A 10 9.03 14.52 2.35
CA GLY A 10 8.36 13.24 2.61
C GLY A 10 8.52 12.69 4.03
N VAL A 11 8.96 13.51 5.00
CA VAL A 11 9.04 13.12 6.42
C VAL A 11 7.87 13.70 7.20
N GLY A 12 7.06 12.82 7.80
CA GLY A 12 5.93 13.18 8.65
C GLY A 12 6.15 12.79 10.11
N LYS A 13 5.46 13.46 11.03
CA LYS A 13 5.40 13.06 12.45
C LYS A 13 4.54 11.81 12.59
N THR A 14 4.94 10.91 13.49
CA THR A 14 4.20 9.71 13.91
C THR A 14 4.08 9.69 15.44
N ARG A 15 3.27 8.78 15.99
CA ARG A 15 3.16 8.60 17.45
C ARG A 15 4.50 8.22 18.11
N ARG A 16 5.41 7.58 17.37
CA ARG A 16 6.71 7.07 17.87
C ARG A 16 7.92 7.82 17.31
N GLY A 17 7.73 8.94 16.61
CA GLY A 17 8.83 9.72 16.04
C GLY A 17 8.50 10.41 14.73
N LYS A 18 9.35 10.21 13.71
CA LYS A 18 9.20 10.77 12.37
C LYS A 18 9.49 9.69 11.34
N GLY A 19 8.83 9.74 10.19
CA GLY A 19 9.09 8.75 9.15
C GLY A 19 8.42 9.04 7.82
N THR A 20 8.72 8.16 6.88
CA THR A 20 8.05 8.02 5.59
C THR A 20 7.16 6.80 5.67
N LYS A 21 5.96 6.88 5.13
CA LYS A 21 5.09 5.72 4.96
C LYS A 21 5.31 5.15 3.57
N TRP A 22 5.48 3.83 3.48
CA TRP A 22 5.40 3.10 2.24
C TRP A 22 3.98 2.60 2.06
N MET A 23 3.38 2.99 0.96
CA MET A 23 2.18 2.33 0.46
C MET A 23 2.63 1.41 -0.66
N VAL A 24 2.16 0.16 -0.64
CA VAL A 24 2.48 -0.81 -1.68
C VAL A 24 1.22 -1.60 -2.04
N VAL A 25 1.02 -1.80 -3.33
CA VAL A 25 0.02 -2.71 -3.89
C VAL A 25 0.75 -3.96 -4.34
N VAL A 26 0.25 -5.12 -3.94
CA VAL A 26 0.81 -6.42 -4.33
C VAL A 26 -0.25 -7.26 -5.00
N ASP A 27 0.16 -8.15 -5.89
CA ASP A 27 -0.73 -9.15 -6.49
C ASP A 27 -1.00 -10.34 -5.54
N GLY A 28 -1.73 -11.34 -6.04
CA GLY A 28 -2.03 -12.57 -5.28
C GLY A 28 -0.81 -13.44 -4.98
N ALA A 29 0.32 -13.18 -5.63
CA ALA A 29 1.59 -13.85 -5.42
C ALA A 29 2.46 -13.09 -4.40
N GLY A 30 2.28 -11.77 -4.27
CA GLY A 30 3.12 -10.88 -3.47
C GLY A 30 4.09 -10.02 -4.28
N LEU A 31 3.93 -9.99 -5.61
CA LEU A 31 4.69 -9.12 -6.51
C LEU A 31 4.23 -7.66 -6.34
N PRO A 32 5.13 -6.71 -6.03
CA PRO A 32 4.80 -5.29 -5.99
C PRO A 32 4.34 -4.79 -7.37
N LEU A 33 3.12 -4.26 -7.46
CA LEU A 33 2.52 -3.74 -8.69
C LEU A 33 2.48 -2.21 -8.76
N GLY A 34 2.57 -1.55 -7.60
CA GLY A 34 2.52 -0.10 -7.47
C GLY A 34 2.93 0.33 -6.08
N ASP A 35 3.54 1.50 -5.99
CA ASP A 35 4.02 2.10 -4.74
C ASP A 35 3.61 3.56 -4.62
N TYR A 36 3.57 4.05 -3.38
CA TYR A 36 3.53 5.48 -3.09
C TYR A 36 4.23 5.77 -1.77
N LEU A 37 5.35 6.51 -1.83
CA LEU A 37 6.05 7.00 -0.66
C LEU A 37 5.54 8.37 -0.27
N HIS A 38 5.13 8.52 0.99
CA HIS A 38 4.60 9.79 1.49
C HIS A 38 5.05 10.07 2.91
N SER A 39 4.90 11.31 3.36
CA SER A 39 5.06 11.65 4.78
C SER A 39 4.17 10.74 5.65
N ALA A 40 4.67 10.33 6.82
CA ALA A 40 3.95 9.39 7.68
C ALA A 40 2.74 10.00 8.44
N SER A 41 2.43 11.29 8.22
CA SER A 41 1.37 12.00 8.95
C SER A 41 -0.06 11.68 8.45
N PRO A 42 -0.35 11.61 7.15
CA PRO A 42 -1.69 11.25 6.69
C PRO A 42 -2.08 9.81 7.04
N ALA A 43 -3.36 9.62 7.30
CA ALA A 43 -3.97 8.29 7.41
C ALA A 43 -3.81 7.51 6.10
N GLN A 44 -3.58 6.21 6.18
CA GLN A 44 -3.32 5.36 5.01
C GLN A 44 -4.48 5.38 3.99
N VAL A 45 -5.71 5.40 4.50
CA VAL A 45 -6.94 5.50 3.70
C VAL A 45 -6.94 6.69 2.73
N ARG A 46 -6.29 7.81 3.09
CA ARG A 46 -6.16 9.00 2.24
C ARG A 46 -5.14 8.84 1.12
N LEU A 47 -4.24 7.88 1.23
CA LEU A 47 -3.18 7.59 0.25
C LEU A 47 -3.55 6.42 -0.67
N ALA A 48 -4.64 5.70 -0.37
CA ALA A 48 -5.05 4.48 -1.05
C ALA A 48 -5.21 4.68 -2.56
N GLU A 49 -5.99 5.68 -2.98
CA GLU A 49 -6.26 5.93 -4.40
C GLU A 49 -5.02 6.40 -5.16
N ALA A 50 -4.18 7.24 -4.54
CA ALA A 50 -2.90 7.66 -5.13
C ALA A 50 -1.99 6.45 -5.36
N THR A 51 -1.96 5.50 -4.41
CA THR A 51 -1.19 4.26 -4.54
C THR A 51 -1.76 3.34 -5.61
N LEU A 52 -3.09 3.18 -5.69
CA LEU A 52 -3.71 2.36 -6.73
C LEU A 52 -3.49 2.96 -8.14
N ALA A 53 -3.37 4.28 -8.27
CA ALA A 53 -3.12 4.93 -9.55
C ALA A 53 -1.73 4.62 -10.14
N THR A 54 -0.77 4.18 -9.32
CA THR A 54 0.59 3.83 -9.76
C THR A 54 0.69 2.43 -10.36
N ILE A 55 -0.38 1.62 -10.28
CA ILE A 55 -0.39 0.28 -10.87
C ILE A 55 -0.14 0.34 -12.38
N ARG A 56 0.87 -0.40 -12.83
CA ARG A 56 1.24 -0.55 -14.24
C ARG A 56 1.63 -2.00 -14.52
N VAL A 57 0.68 -2.82 -14.97
CA VAL A 57 0.93 -4.23 -15.28
C VAL A 57 0.90 -4.45 -16.79
N GLY A 58 2.02 -4.89 -17.36
CA GLY A 58 2.12 -5.24 -18.78
C GLY A 58 1.15 -6.35 -19.17
N ARG A 59 0.82 -6.43 -20.46
CA ARG A 59 0.00 -7.51 -21.02
C ARG A 59 0.91 -8.57 -21.62
N ARG A 60 0.73 -9.83 -21.22
CA ARG A 60 1.59 -10.95 -21.65
C ARG A 60 1.39 -11.34 -23.12
N HIS A 61 0.14 -11.34 -23.60
CA HIS A 61 -0.22 -11.96 -24.87
C HIS A 61 -0.63 -10.98 -25.97
N HIS A 62 -0.91 -9.71 -25.63
CA HIS A 62 -1.36 -8.72 -26.60
C HIS A 62 -0.72 -7.36 -26.34
N PRO A 63 -0.25 -6.65 -27.39
CA PRO A 63 0.20 -5.28 -27.25
C PRO A 63 -0.96 -4.37 -26.80
N GLY A 64 -0.62 -3.30 -26.07
CA GLY A 64 -1.60 -2.30 -25.65
C GLY A 64 -1.33 -1.70 -24.27
N ARG A 65 -2.25 -0.82 -23.83
CA ARG A 65 -2.08 -0.08 -22.56
C ARG A 65 -1.98 -1.05 -21.37
N PRO A 66 -1.02 -0.83 -20.45
CA PRO A 66 -0.89 -1.61 -19.22
C PRO A 66 -2.21 -1.66 -18.44
N ARG A 67 -2.48 -2.77 -17.75
CA ARG A 67 -3.59 -2.87 -16.80
C ARG A 67 -3.28 -1.98 -15.59
N GLN A 68 -4.21 -1.09 -15.25
CA GLN A 68 -4.07 -0.13 -14.15
C GLN A 68 -5.15 -0.30 -13.07
N LYS A 69 -6.23 -1.01 -13.40
CA LYS A 69 -7.41 -1.15 -12.54
C LYS A 69 -7.49 -2.56 -11.96
N PRO A 70 -7.36 -2.75 -10.64
CA PRO A 70 -7.67 -4.00 -9.99
C PRO A 70 -9.19 -4.19 -9.85
N GLU A 71 -9.66 -5.42 -10.00
CA GLU A 71 -11.08 -5.75 -9.77
C GLU A 71 -11.42 -5.75 -8.28
N ARG A 72 -10.49 -6.20 -7.43
CA ARG A 72 -10.65 -6.32 -5.99
C ARG A 72 -9.42 -5.79 -5.28
N VAL A 73 -9.63 -5.03 -4.21
CA VAL A 73 -8.60 -4.47 -3.35
C VAL A 73 -8.80 -5.04 -1.95
N ILE A 74 -7.85 -5.84 -1.47
CA ILE A 74 -7.86 -6.37 -0.11
C ILE A 74 -6.99 -5.46 0.75
N ALA A 75 -7.56 -4.92 1.82
CA ALA A 75 -6.86 -3.99 2.71
C ALA A 75 -7.23 -4.25 4.17
N ASP A 76 -6.40 -3.79 5.10
CA ASP A 76 -6.68 -3.89 6.53
C ASP A 76 -7.92 -3.08 6.94
N GLY A 77 -8.45 -3.36 8.14
CA GLY A 77 -9.63 -2.65 8.66
C GLY A 77 -9.45 -1.14 8.80
N GLY A 78 -8.22 -0.62 8.87
CA GLY A 78 -7.92 0.81 8.86
C GLY A 78 -8.38 1.52 7.58
N TYR A 79 -8.55 0.79 6.48
CA TYR A 79 -9.10 1.28 5.21
C TYR A 79 -10.63 1.28 5.16
N ASP A 80 -11.32 0.77 6.19
CA ASP A 80 -12.78 0.84 6.24
C ASP A 80 -13.25 2.29 6.30
N SER A 81 -13.88 2.73 5.20
CA SER A 81 -14.31 4.10 4.94
C SER A 81 -15.32 4.10 3.80
N ASP A 82 -16.53 4.60 4.05
CA ASP A 82 -17.60 4.63 3.04
C ASP A 82 -17.27 5.52 1.85
N PRO A 83 -16.68 6.73 2.04
CA PRO A 83 -16.21 7.52 0.92
C PRO A 83 -15.19 6.77 0.04
N LEU A 84 -14.26 6.03 0.64
CA LEU A 84 -13.31 5.22 -0.13
C LEU A 84 -14.00 4.07 -0.87
N ARG A 85 -14.90 3.33 -0.20
CA ARG A 85 -15.69 2.25 -0.80
C ARG A 85 -16.48 2.76 -2.01
N PHE A 86 -17.15 3.90 -1.87
CA PHE A 86 -17.92 4.53 -2.95
C PHE A 86 -17.03 4.89 -4.15
N ARG A 87 -15.90 5.58 -3.92
CA ARG A 87 -14.99 5.98 -5.00
C ARG A 87 -14.36 4.79 -5.71
N LEU A 88 -13.99 3.74 -4.97
CA LEU A 88 -13.48 2.49 -5.57
C LEU A 88 -14.56 1.77 -6.38
N ARG A 89 -15.79 1.66 -5.86
CA ARG A 89 -16.91 1.08 -6.60
C ARG A 89 -17.22 1.86 -7.88
N ARG A 90 -17.19 3.20 -7.87
CA ARG A 90 -17.34 4.02 -9.08
C ARG A 90 -16.26 3.76 -10.12
N ARG A 91 -15.05 3.43 -9.68
CA ARG A 91 -13.96 2.99 -10.57
C ARG A 91 -14.07 1.53 -10.98
N GLY A 92 -15.05 0.79 -10.46
CA GLY A 92 -15.29 -0.64 -10.67
C GLY A 92 -14.30 -1.55 -9.97
N SER A 93 -13.82 -1.13 -8.79
CA SER A 93 -12.96 -1.91 -7.89
C SER A 93 -13.70 -2.17 -6.58
N GLU A 94 -13.76 -3.42 -6.14
CA GLU A 94 -14.36 -3.80 -4.86
C GLU A 94 -13.34 -3.66 -3.72
N LEU A 95 -13.64 -2.86 -2.69
CA LEU A 95 -12.85 -2.83 -1.45
C LEU A 95 -13.28 -3.94 -0.49
N ILE A 96 -12.36 -4.85 -0.17
CA ILE A 96 -12.53 -5.94 0.78
C ILE A 96 -11.66 -5.64 2.01
N CYS A 97 -12.30 -5.14 3.06
CA CYS A 97 -11.71 -4.98 4.37
C CYS A 97 -12.77 -5.25 5.45
N PRO A 98 -12.38 -5.75 6.64
CA PRO A 98 -13.29 -5.90 7.76
C PRO A 98 -13.71 -4.51 8.25
N HIS A 99 -14.87 -4.45 8.91
CA HIS A 99 -15.28 -3.23 9.59
C HIS A 99 -14.32 -2.87 10.74
N LYS A 100 -14.13 -1.56 10.95
CA LYS A 100 -13.44 -1.09 12.16
C LYS A 100 -14.24 -1.45 13.40
N LYS A 101 -13.54 -1.82 14.48
CA LYS A 101 -14.16 -2.15 15.77
C LYS A 101 -15.05 -1.03 16.33
N ASN A 102 -14.72 0.23 16.02
CA ASN A 102 -15.44 1.42 16.49
C ASN A 102 -16.42 1.98 15.45
N ARG A 103 -16.81 1.20 14.44
CA ARG A 103 -17.74 1.64 13.41
C ARG A 103 -19.15 1.76 13.99
N VAL A 104 -19.72 2.96 13.91
CA VAL A 104 -21.12 3.22 14.28
C VAL A 104 -22.02 2.79 13.14
N ARG A 105 -23.05 1.98 13.43
CA ARG A 105 -24.03 1.45 12.45
C ARG A 105 -23.35 0.79 11.23
N PRO A 106 -22.61 -0.31 11.42
CA PRO A 106 -22.00 -1.01 10.30
C PRO A 106 -23.08 -1.57 9.35
N PRO A 107 -22.94 -1.41 8.03
CA PRO A 107 -23.80 -2.11 7.09
C PRO A 107 -23.57 -3.62 7.21
N THR A 108 -24.55 -4.42 6.80
CA THR A 108 -24.41 -5.88 6.82
C THR A 108 -23.25 -6.33 5.95
N GLN A 109 -22.31 -7.06 6.54
CA GLN A 109 -21.21 -7.72 5.84
C GLN A 109 -21.46 -9.22 5.83
N ASP A 110 -22.10 -9.71 4.76
CA ASP A 110 -22.54 -11.12 4.60
C ASP A 110 -21.41 -12.17 4.57
N GLY A 111 -20.16 -11.75 4.75
CA GLY A 111 -18.98 -12.61 4.82
C GLY A 111 -18.49 -13.16 3.48
N ARG A 112 -19.31 -13.20 2.41
CA ARG A 112 -18.93 -13.86 1.13
C ARG A 112 -17.72 -13.21 0.49
N ALA A 113 -17.72 -11.89 0.36
CA ALA A 113 -16.55 -11.14 -0.11
C ALA A 113 -15.40 -11.22 0.90
N LEU A 114 -15.71 -11.14 2.20
CA LEU A 114 -14.75 -11.10 3.29
C LEU A 114 -13.94 -12.40 3.44
N ARG A 115 -14.43 -13.56 2.98
CA ARG A 115 -13.64 -14.80 2.90
C ARG A 115 -12.30 -14.61 2.17
N ARG A 116 -12.20 -13.64 1.25
CA ARG A 116 -10.95 -13.30 0.56
C ARG A 116 -9.95 -12.57 1.44
N TYR A 117 -10.39 -11.92 2.52
CA TYR A 117 -9.53 -11.20 3.47
C TYR A 117 -8.44 -12.09 4.07
N LYS A 118 -8.63 -13.42 4.10
CA LYS A 118 -7.58 -14.37 4.47
C LYS A 118 -6.29 -14.16 3.67
N ARG A 119 -6.37 -13.67 2.42
CA ARG A 119 -5.23 -13.36 1.53
C ARG A 119 -4.42 -12.13 1.96
N ARG A 120 -4.86 -11.36 2.97
CA ARG A 120 -4.12 -10.20 3.49
C ARG A 120 -2.71 -10.57 3.96
N TRP A 121 -2.48 -11.80 4.41
CA TRP A 121 -1.15 -12.28 4.79
C TRP A 121 -0.09 -12.07 3.69
N ILE A 122 -0.50 -12.03 2.41
CA ILE A 122 0.40 -11.78 1.28
C ILE A 122 1.04 -10.40 1.37
N VAL A 123 0.23 -9.36 1.60
CA VAL A 123 0.76 -7.98 1.69
C VAL A 123 1.58 -7.79 2.97
N GLU A 124 1.18 -8.42 4.08
CA GLU A 124 1.93 -8.35 5.34
C GLU A 124 3.31 -8.98 5.20
N ARG A 125 3.38 -10.15 4.54
CA ARG A 125 4.64 -10.82 4.24
C ARG A 125 5.53 -9.98 3.33
N THR A 126 4.97 -9.39 2.26
CA THR A 126 5.75 -8.51 1.37
C THR A 126 6.27 -7.28 2.12
N ILE A 127 5.46 -6.67 2.99
CA ILE A 127 5.90 -5.58 3.87
C ILE A 127 7.02 -6.05 4.82
N GLY A 128 6.91 -7.26 5.38
CA GLY A 128 7.97 -7.88 6.19
C GLY A 128 9.28 -8.02 5.42
N TRP A 129 9.25 -8.49 4.16
CA TRP A 129 10.43 -8.57 3.30
C TRP A 129 11.05 -7.20 3.01
N LEU A 130 10.23 -6.19 2.72
CA LEU A 130 10.71 -4.81 2.59
C LEU A 130 11.33 -4.31 3.90
N GLY A 131 10.73 -4.65 5.04
CA GLY A 131 11.22 -4.37 6.38
C GLY A 131 12.54 -5.08 6.74
N ASN A 132 12.94 -6.14 6.04
CA ASN A 132 14.27 -6.75 6.23
C ASN A 132 15.38 -5.92 5.56
N SER A 133 15.04 -4.95 4.71
CA SER A 133 16.02 -4.06 4.09
C SER A 133 16.39 -2.94 5.05
N ARG A 134 17.57 -3.02 5.68
CA ARG A 134 18.05 -2.03 6.69
C ARG A 134 17.99 -0.58 6.20
N ARG A 135 18.31 -0.35 4.92
CA ARG A 135 18.23 0.96 4.24
C ARG A 135 16.82 1.56 4.22
N LEU A 136 15.78 0.73 4.29
CA LEU A 136 14.40 1.16 4.34
C LEU A 136 13.96 1.43 5.77
N VAL A 137 14.22 0.49 6.70
CA VAL A 137 13.81 0.58 8.11
C VAL A 137 14.26 1.86 8.77
N MET A 138 15.55 2.18 8.63
CA MET A 138 16.09 3.45 9.11
C MET A 138 16.34 4.35 7.91
N ARG A 139 15.54 5.42 7.81
CA ARG A 139 15.72 6.42 6.76
C ARG A 139 16.90 7.34 7.11
N TYR A 140 18.06 7.06 6.51
CA TYR A 140 19.24 7.93 6.56
C TYR A 140 19.16 9.05 5.51
N ASP A 141 18.51 8.79 4.37
CA ASP A 141 18.47 9.71 3.24
C ASP A 141 17.49 10.87 3.46
N ARG A 142 18.00 12.12 3.37
CA ARG A 142 17.17 13.33 3.39
C ARG A 142 16.34 13.49 2.12
N SER A 143 16.88 13.06 0.97
CA SER A 143 16.19 13.07 -0.32
C SER A 143 15.16 11.94 -0.42
N LEU A 144 13.92 12.30 -0.78
CA LEU A 144 12.87 11.29 -1.01
C LEU A 144 13.14 10.47 -2.28
N THR A 145 13.80 11.06 -3.27
CA THR A 145 14.13 10.40 -4.55
C THR A 145 15.11 9.25 -4.32
N ILE A 146 16.19 9.50 -3.57
CA ILE A 146 17.19 8.46 -3.24
C ILE A 146 16.53 7.34 -2.45
N TYR A 147 15.73 7.70 -1.44
CA TYR A 147 15.00 6.74 -0.63
C TYR A 147 14.02 5.89 -1.45
N ARG A 148 13.34 6.50 -2.43
CA ARG A 148 12.48 5.78 -3.39
C ARG A 148 13.28 4.82 -4.26
N GLY A 149 14.48 5.22 -4.70
CA GLY A 149 15.40 4.32 -5.42
C GLY A 149 15.71 3.06 -4.62
N PHE A 150 16.08 3.19 -3.34
CA PHE A 150 16.29 2.03 -2.46
C PHE A 150 15.02 1.20 -2.25
N PHE A 151 13.86 1.84 -2.19
CA PHE A 151 12.58 1.13 -2.10
C PHE A 151 12.33 0.26 -3.34
N HIS A 152 12.59 0.80 -4.54
CA HIS A 152 12.47 0.06 -5.79
C HIS A 152 13.52 -1.06 -5.91
N ILE A 153 14.75 -0.85 -5.45
CA ILE A 153 15.76 -1.93 -5.36
C ILE A 153 15.26 -3.06 -4.46
N ALA A 154 14.67 -2.76 -3.31
CA ALA A 154 14.12 -3.79 -2.44
C ALA A 154 12.95 -4.55 -3.10
N CYS A 155 12.05 -3.85 -3.79
CA CYS A 155 11.00 -4.49 -4.60
C CYS A 155 11.60 -5.39 -5.69
N PHE A 156 12.63 -4.91 -6.40
CA PHE A 156 13.33 -5.68 -7.42
C PHE A 156 13.94 -6.96 -6.84
N MET A 157 14.60 -6.89 -5.69
CA MET A 157 15.17 -8.07 -5.02
C MET A 157 14.11 -9.11 -4.63
N ILE A 158 12.90 -8.68 -4.23
CA ILE A 158 11.77 -9.58 -3.96
C ILE A 158 11.34 -10.31 -5.23
N VAL A 159 11.24 -9.59 -6.35
CA VAL A 159 10.85 -10.16 -7.64
C VAL A 159 11.94 -11.10 -8.17
N LEU A 160 13.21 -10.66 -8.13
CA LEU A 160 14.36 -11.41 -8.64
C LEU A 160 14.49 -12.78 -7.95
N ARG A 161 14.39 -12.82 -6.61
CA ARG A 161 14.44 -14.09 -5.85
C ARG A 161 13.35 -15.06 -6.26
N ARG A 162 12.18 -14.56 -6.68
CA ARG A 162 11.06 -15.39 -7.12
C ARG A 162 11.24 -15.93 -8.54
N VAL A 163 11.95 -15.21 -9.40
CA VAL A 163 12.21 -15.65 -10.78
C VAL A 163 13.35 -16.66 -10.82
N LEU A 164 14.32 -16.54 -9.92
CA LEU A 164 15.50 -17.41 -9.86
C LEU A 164 15.33 -18.68 -9.01
N GLN A 165 14.23 -18.81 -8.27
CA GLN A 165 13.89 -19.98 -7.45
C GLN A 165 12.69 -20.69 -8.04
#